data_AF-A0A1Y0D8C3-F1
#
_entry.id   AF-A0A1Y0D8C3-F1
#
_cell.length_a   1.000
_cell.length_b   1.000
_cell.length_c   1.000
_cell.angle_alpha   90.00
_cell.angle_beta   90.00
_cell.angle_gamma   90.00
#
_symmetry.space_group_name_H-M   'P 1'
#
loop_
_entity.id
_entity.type
_entity.pdbx_description
1 polymer ?
#
loop_
_entity_poly.entity_id
_entity_poly.type
_entity_poly.pdbx_seq_one_letter_code
_entity_poly.pdbx_strand_id
1 'polypeptide(L)'
;MDTRIQFRVDEETKRLAQQMAESQGRTLSDACRELTEQLADQQRKASSHDAWLSEQVNLAFEKLDAGKSTFIEHDQAKSIMAERKAKIRSRSVNQ
;
A
#
# COMPACT_ATOMS: atom_id res chain seq x y z
N MET A 1 -19.82 -15.97 7.06
CA MET A 1 -20.83 -14.92 7.24
C MET A 1 -21.09 -14.32 5.87
N ASP A 2 -22.31 -14.42 5.34
CA ASP A 2 -22.67 -13.82 4.05
C ASP A 2 -23.21 -12.41 4.33
N THR A 3 -22.46 -11.39 3.93
CA THR A 3 -22.82 -9.98 4.13
C THR A 3 -23.32 -9.43 2.80
N ARG A 4 -24.61 -9.07 2.74
CA ARG A 4 -25.25 -8.54 1.54
C ARG A 4 -25.18 -7.02 1.49
N ILE A 5 -24.79 -6.48 0.33
CA ILE A 5 -24.77 -5.04 0.05
C ILE A 5 -25.90 -4.73 -0.94
N GLN A 6 -26.68 -3.66 -0.68
CA GLN A 6 -27.73 -3.17 -1.57
C GLN A 6 -27.42 -1.73 -1.97
N PHE A 7 -27.38 -1.46 -3.26
CA PHE A 7 -27.15 -0.12 -3.81
C PHE A 7 -28.43 0.44 -4.41
N ARG A 8 -28.67 1.73 -4.23
CA ARG A 8 -29.68 2.48 -4.99
C ARG A 8 -28.98 3.16 -6.15
N VAL A 9 -29.41 2.85 -7.37
CA VAL A 9 -28.90 3.43 -8.62
C VAL A 9 -30.07 3.71 -9.54
N ASP A 10 -29.91 4.70 -10.41
CA ASP A 10 -30.91 4.99 -11.43
C ASP A 10 -31.04 3.85 -12.43
N GLU A 11 -32.23 3.69 -13.00
CA GLU A 11 -32.55 2.58 -13.90
C GLU A 11 -31.68 2.61 -15.17
N GLU A 12 -31.40 3.80 -15.70
CA GLU A 12 -30.51 3.99 -16.84
C GLU A 12 -29.08 3.56 -16.51
N THR A 13 -28.55 3.98 -15.36
CA THR A 13 -27.21 3.60 -14.89
C THR A 13 -27.11 2.08 -14.72
N LYS A 14 -28.13 1.44 -14.14
CA LYS A 14 -28.19 -0.02 -14.02
C LYS A 14 -28.14 -0.70 -15.38
N ARG A 15 -28.93 -0.23 -16.35
CA ARG A 15 -29.00 -0.82 -17.70
C ARG A 15 -27.65 -0.71 -18.41
N LEU A 16 -27.03 0.47 -18.39
CA LEU A 16 -25.73 0.69 -19.03
C LEU A 16 -24.61 -0.13 -18.37
N ALA A 17 -24.59 -0.17 -17.03
CA ALA A 17 -23.60 -0.95 -16.29
C ALA A 17 -23.77 -2.47 -16.54
N GLN A 18 -25.01 -2.95 -16.64
CA GLN A 18 -25.29 -4.33 -16.98
C GLN A 18 -24.84 -4.68 -18.40
N GLN A 19 -25.14 -3.83 -19.39
CA GLN A 19 -24.68 -4.04 -20.78
C GLN A 19 -23.15 -4.09 -20.87
N MET A 20 -22.46 -3.22 -20.13
CA MET A 20 -21.00 -3.23 -20.05
C MET A 20 -20.47 -4.53 -19.42
N ALA A 21 -21.02 -4.96 -18.28
CA ALA A 21 -20.59 -6.18 -17.63
C ALA A 21 -20.82 -7.42 -18.53
N GLU A 22 -21.99 -7.50 -19.17
CA GLU A 22 -22.34 -8.59 -20.09
C GLU A 22 -21.42 -8.62 -21.32
N SER A 23 -21.04 -7.45 -21.86
CA SER A 23 -20.07 -7.36 -22.96
C SER A 23 -18.67 -7.90 -22.59
N GLN A 24 -18.34 -7.90 -21.30
CA GLN A 24 -17.09 -8.45 -20.76
C GLN A 24 -17.26 -9.89 -20.26
N GLY A 25 -18.44 -10.49 -20.46
CA GLY A 25 -18.76 -11.85 -20.03
C GLY A 25 -18.90 -12.02 -18.52
N ARG A 26 -19.16 -10.93 -17.78
CA ARG A 26 -19.28 -10.93 -16.30
C ARG A 26 -20.64 -10.37 -15.88
N THR A 27 -21.08 -10.67 -14.65
CA THR A 27 -22.28 -10.05 -14.10
C THR A 27 -21.95 -8.72 -13.41
N LEU A 28 -22.92 -7.81 -13.33
CA LEU A 28 -22.78 -6.57 -12.56
C LEU A 28 -22.42 -6.86 -11.09
N SER A 29 -22.96 -7.94 -10.53
CA SER A 29 -22.66 -8.37 -9.16
C SER A 29 -21.21 -8.80 -8.97
N ASP A 30 -20.61 -9.48 -9.95
CA ASP A 30 -19.21 -9.89 -9.88
C ASP A 30 -18.27 -8.67 -9.95
N ALA A 31 -18.57 -7.71 -10.83
CA ALA A 31 -17.81 -6.47 -10.91
C ALA A 31 -17.89 -5.65 -9.62
N CYS A 32 -19.07 -5.56 -9.00
CA CYS A 32 -19.23 -4.90 -7.70
C CYS A 32 -18.49 -5.63 -6.58
N ARG A 33 -18.46 -6.97 -6.60
CA ARG A 33 -17.71 -7.78 -5.62
C ARG A 33 -16.22 -7.52 -5.74
N GLU A 34 -15.68 -7.60 -6.95
CA GLU A 34 -14.26 -7.34 -7.22
C GLU A 34 -13.85 -5.94 -6.77
N LEU A 35 -14.66 -4.92 -7.10
CA LEU A 35 -14.40 -3.54 -6.66
C LEU A 35 -14.39 -3.42 -5.12
N THR A 36 -15.31 -4.11 -4.44
CA THR A 36 -15.38 -4.09 -2.97
C THR A 36 -14.14 -4.74 -2.35
N GLU A 37 -13.66 -5.84 -2.92
CA GLU A 37 -12.42 -6.52 -2.47
C GLU A 37 -11.20 -5.63 -2.69
N GLN A 38 -11.09 -4.97 -3.86
CA GLN A 38 -10.01 -4.03 -4.15
C GLN A 38 -9.96 -2.86 -3.17
N LEU A 39 -11.12 -2.28 -2.84
CA LEU A 39 -11.22 -1.21 -1.84
C LEU A 39 -10.80 -1.69 -0.44
N ALA A 40 -11.22 -2.89 -0.04
CA ALA A 40 -10.82 -3.47 1.24
C ALA A 40 -9.30 -3.70 1.31
N ASP A 41 -8.69 -4.17 0.24
CA ASP A 41 -7.24 -4.37 0.19
C ASP A 41 -6.46 -3.06 0.17
N GLN A 42 -6.95 -2.03 -0.50
CA GLN A 42 -6.37 -0.69 -0.43
C GLN A 42 -6.42 -0.14 1.00
N GLN A 43 -7.57 -0.28 1.68
CA GLN A 43 -7.70 0.14 3.07
C GLN A 43 -6.76 -0.62 3.99
N ARG A 44 -6.65 -1.95 3.84
CA ARG A 44 -5.70 -2.76 4.62
C ARG A 44 -4.26 -2.32 4.39
N LYS A 45 -3.87 -2.04 3.15
CA LYS A 45 -2.53 -1.53 2.82
C LYS A 45 -2.27 -0.19 3.47
N ALA A 46 -3.22 0.75 3.39
CA ALA A 46 -3.11 2.06 4.03
C ALA A 46 -2.96 1.92 5.56
N SER A 47 -3.88 1.18 6.20
CA SER A 47 -3.82 0.96 7.65
C SER A 47 -2.58 0.19 8.10
N SER A 48 -2.11 -0.78 7.33
CA SER A 48 -0.86 -1.50 7.61
C SER A 48 0.36 -0.58 7.45
N HIS A 49 0.34 0.32 6.47
CA HIS A 49 1.42 1.28 6.27
C HIS A 49 1.47 2.30 7.40
N ASP A 50 0.32 2.81 7.81
CA ASP A 50 0.19 3.77 8.92
C ASP A 50 0.59 3.14 10.27
N ALA A 51 0.20 1.87 10.50
CA ALA A 51 0.61 1.13 11.69
C ALA A 51 2.13 0.90 11.72
N TRP A 52 2.70 0.46 10.60
CA TRP A 52 4.15 0.27 10.49
C TRP A 52 4.92 1.58 10.69
N LEU A 53 4.46 2.67 10.07
CA LEU A 53 5.10 3.98 10.20
C LEU A 53 5.04 4.48 11.65
N SER A 54 3.88 4.34 12.30
CA SER A 54 3.70 4.72 13.69
C SER A 54 4.62 3.91 14.62
N GLU A 55 4.76 2.62 14.37
CA GLU A 55 5.70 1.76 15.12
C GLU A 55 7.15 2.20 14.92
N GLN A 56 7.58 2.48 13.68
CA GLN A 56 8.95 2.95 13.43
C GLN A 56 9.24 4.31 14.07
N VAL A 57 8.26 5.21 14.08
CA VAL A 57 8.36 6.50 14.75
C VAL A 57 8.49 6.31 16.26
N ASN A 58 7.65 5.47 16.87
CA ASN A 58 7.74 5.16 18.30
C ASN A 58 9.09 4.54 18.68
N LEU A 59 9.59 3.57 17.90
CA LEU A 59 10.93 3.00 18.11
C LEU A 59 12.06 4.03 17.99
N ALA A 60 11.91 5.03 17.12
CA ALA A 60 12.87 6.12 17.01
C ALA A 60 12.84 7.02 18.25
N PHE A 61 11.65 7.33 18.77
CA PHE A 61 11.49 8.09 20.02
C PHE A 61 12.02 7.31 21.24
N GLU A 62 11.73 6.01 21.36
CA GLU A 62 12.30 5.17 22.43
C GLU A 62 13.83 5.14 22.40
N LYS A 63 14.44 5.11 21.21
CA LYS A 63 15.90 5.19 21.06
C LYS A 63 16.48 6.53 21.45
N LEU A 64 15.75 7.62 21.19
CA LEU A 64 16.10 8.97 21.61
C LEU A 64 16.04 9.09 23.13
N ASP A 65 14.94 8.65 23.75
CA ASP A 65 14.74 8.68 25.20
C ASP A 65 15.74 7.78 25.94
N ALA A 66 16.13 6.64 25.35
CA ALA A 66 17.18 5.77 25.87
C ALA A 66 18.61 6.30 25.66
N GLY A 67 18.79 7.47 25.05
CA GLY A 67 20.10 8.09 24.79
C GLY A 67 20.96 7.34 23.75
N LYS A 68 20.36 6.46 22.95
CA LYS A 68 21.03 5.63 21.93
C LYS A 68 20.89 6.20 20.51
N SER A 69 20.29 7.38 20.37
CA SER A 69 20.15 8.05 19.08
C SER A 69 21.48 8.64 18.62
N THR A 70 22.02 8.13 17.53
CA THR A 70 23.16 8.74 16.82
C THR A 70 22.63 9.66 15.74
N PHE A 71 22.89 10.96 15.87
CA PHE A 71 22.61 11.93 14.82
C PHE A 71 23.76 11.89 13.82
N ILE A 72 23.41 11.81 12.53
CA ILE A 72 24.38 11.80 11.44
C ILE A 72 24.14 13.07 10.63
N GLU A 73 25.21 13.80 10.36
CA GLU A 73 25.18 15.00 9.53
C GLU A 73 24.89 14.63 8.06
N HIS A 74 24.26 15.53 7.30
CA HIS A 74 23.70 15.22 5.99
C HIS A 74 24.77 14.72 5.01
N ASP A 75 25.93 15.36 4.97
CA ASP A 75 27.01 14.99 4.06
C ASP A 75 27.62 13.64 4.44
N GLN A 76 27.71 13.35 5.74
CA GLN A 76 28.15 12.05 6.23
C GLN A 76 27.17 10.92 5.86
N ALA A 77 25.86 11.15 5.99
CA ALA A 77 24.84 10.18 5.57
C ALA A 77 24.89 9.92 4.06
N LYS A 78 25.09 10.97 3.27
CA LYS A 78 25.21 10.89 1.80
C LYS A 78 26.43 10.07 1.38
N SER A 79 27.56 10.25 2.05
CA SER A 79 28.80 9.49 1.81
C SER A 79 28.60 8.00 2.13
N ILE A 80 28.03 7.66 3.29
CA ILE A 80 27.74 6.27 3.70
C ILE A 80 26.80 5.59 2.70
N MET A 81 25.76 6.29 2.22
CA MET A 81 24.83 5.74 1.25
C MET A 81 25.46 5.54 -0.13
N ALA A 82 26.35 6.45 -0.56
CA ALA A 82 27.10 6.31 -1.80
C ALA A 82 28.02 5.08 -1.76
N GLU A 83 28.74 4.87 -0.66
CA GLU A 83 29.61 3.72 -0.44
C GLU A 83 28.82 2.40 -0.39
N ARG A 84 27.69 2.37 0.33
CA ARG A 84 26.77 1.21 0.33
C ARG A 84 26.23 0.89 -1.06
N LYS A 85 25.81 1.91 -1.82
CA LYS A 85 25.30 1.74 -3.19
C LYS A 85 26.40 1.24 -4.14
N ALA A 86 27.65 1.68 -3.96
CA ALA A 86 28.80 1.17 -4.71
C ALA A 86 29.06 -0.32 -4.38
N LYS A 87 29.02 -0.70 -3.10
CA LYS A 87 29.24 -2.09 -2.64
C LYS A 87 28.16 -3.07 -3.12
N ILE A 88 26.91 -2.63 -3.21
CA ILE A 88 25.82 -3.45 -3.77
C ILE A 88 26.03 -3.63 -5.27
N ARG A 89 26.37 -2.56 -6.01
CA ARG A 89 26.62 -2.62 -7.45
C ARG A 89 27.82 -3.50 -7.81
N SER A 90 28.90 -3.44 -7.03
CA SER A 90 30.06 -4.33 -7.26
C SER A 90 29.74 -5.80 -6.97
N ARG A 91 28.80 -6.08 -6.05
CA ARG A 91 28.33 -7.44 -5.79
C ARG A 91 27.43 -8.00 -6.88
N SER A 92 26.63 -7.15 -7.54
CA SER A 92 25.78 -7.55 -8.68
C SER A 92 26.51 -7.72 -10.00
N VAL A 93 27.73 -7.20 -10.14
CA VAL A 93 28.57 -7.35 -11.35
C VAL A 93 29.43 -8.64 -11.30
N ASN A 94 29.60 -9.24 -10.12
CA ASN A 94 30.39 -10.46 -9.91
C ASN A 94 29.54 -11.73 -9.71
N GLN A 95 28.30 -11.77 -10.23
CA GLN A 95 27.43 -12.94 -10.21
C GLN A 95 26.94 -13.28 -11.62
#